data_AF-G0XSZ4-F1
#
_entry.id   AF-G0XSZ4-F1
#
_cell.length_a   1.000
_cell.length_b   1.000
_cell.length_c   1.000
_cell.angle_alpha   90.00
_cell.angle_beta   90.00
_cell.angle_gamma   90.00
#
_symmetry.space_group_name_H-M   'P 1'
#
loop_
_entity.id
_entity.type
_entity.pdbx_description
1 polymer ?
#
loop_
_entity_poly.entity_id
_entity_poly.type
_entity_poly.pdbx_seq_one_letter_code
_entity_poly.pdbx_strand_id
1 'polypeptide(L)'
;QGSFNPVQTIPTLDDNGFLLWDSHAIMIYLVRRYGAGSNLYTDDYEQQARINAALFFDSSILFARLRFCTDNLTVLGKSEIPEENVHRAIEGLQRLESLLQSDYVAGDHLTIADLSCISSVNTLHIMLKPAPADFPKTFAWIERLTKLPYYAEVTVRGLKAAGELMQMLGAKNSAN
;
A
#
# COMPACT_ATOMS: atom_id res chain seq x y z
N GLN A 1 14.16 15.70 24.51
CA GLN A 1 14.44 14.76 23.40
C GLN A 1 13.33 14.95 22.37
N GLY A 2 13.62 15.66 21.28
CA GLY A 2 12.61 15.96 20.25
C GLY A 2 12.33 14.71 19.44
N SER A 3 11.05 14.38 19.22
CA SER A 3 10.65 13.23 18.42
C SER A 3 11.15 13.38 16.98
N PHE A 4 11.89 12.39 16.47
CA PHE A 4 12.35 12.31 15.07
C PHE A 4 11.20 12.41 14.05
N ASN A 5 9.98 12.03 14.47
CA ASN A 5 8.74 12.22 13.74
C ASN A 5 7.67 12.74 14.72
N PRO A 6 7.20 13.99 14.62
CA PRO A 6 6.19 14.53 15.52
C PRO A 6 4.82 13.83 15.37
N VAL A 7 4.57 13.18 14.23
CA VAL A 7 3.34 12.44 13.94
C VAL A 7 3.38 11.00 14.47
N GLN A 8 4.55 10.53 14.95
CA GLN A 8 4.74 9.20 15.58
C GLN A 8 4.31 8.03 14.68
N THR A 9 4.57 8.13 13.39
CA THR A 9 4.28 7.11 12.38
C THR A 9 5.55 6.49 11.79
N ILE A 10 5.43 5.27 11.29
CA ILE A 10 6.42 4.67 10.40
C ILE A 10 5.87 4.67 8.96
N PRO A 11 6.73 4.79 7.94
CA PRO A 11 8.18 4.98 8.01
C PRO A 11 8.62 6.43 8.33
N THR A 12 9.84 6.58 8.85
CA THR A 12 10.58 7.84 8.95
C THR A 12 11.97 7.61 8.37
N LEU A 13 12.35 8.43 7.39
CA LEU A 13 13.67 8.47 6.77
C LEU A 13 14.56 9.47 7.51
N ASP A 14 15.81 9.07 7.78
CA ASP A 14 16.92 9.96 8.12
C ASP A 14 17.94 9.89 6.99
N ASP A 15 18.02 10.95 6.19
CA ASP A 15 19.03 11.10 5.15
C ASP A 15 20.05 12.18 5.57
N ASN A 16 21.10 11.75 6.28
CA ASN A 16 22.19 12.61 6.75
C ASN A 16 21.69 13.81 7.58
N GLY A 17 20.72 13.59 8.48
CA GLY A 17 20.12 14.63 9.32
C GLY A 17 18.91 15.33 8.69
N PHE A 18 18.59 15.05 7.42
CA PHE A 18 17.30 15.41 6.84
C PHE A 18 16.26 14.36 7.23
N LEU A 19 15.37 14.74 8.15
CA LEU A 19 14.28 13.88 8.62
C LEU A 19 13.02 14.09 7.79
N LEU A 20 12.46 12.99 7.28
CA LEU A 20 11.22 12.99 6.51
C LEU A 20 10.34 11.81 6.92
N TRP A 21 9.06 12.06 7.14
CA TRP A 21 8.04 11.02 7.37
C TRP A 21 7.01 11.02 6.24
N ASP A 22 6.12 10.03 6.26
CA ASP A 22 5.19 9.68 5.17
C ASP A 22 5.86 8.90 4.03
N SER A 23 5.38 7.67 3.77
CA SER A 23 5.95 6.78 2.77
C SER A 23 5.91 7.38 1.36
N HIS A 24 4.84 8.10 1.00
CA HIS A 24 4.68 8.69 -0.33
C HIS A 24 5.68 9.84 -0.53
N ALA A 25 5.82 10.71 0.47
CA ALA A 25 6.81 11.79 0.45
C ALA A 25 8.24 11.25 0.39
N ILE A 26 8.54 10.20 1.18
CA ILE A 26 9.84 9.52 1.16
C ILE A 26 10.13 8.92 -0.22
N MET A 27 9.18 8.23 -0.84
CA MET A 27 9.38 7.66 -2.18
C MET A 27 9.67 8.74 -3.23
N ILE A 28 8.92 9.85 -3.23
CA ILE A 28 9.19 10.99 -4.12
C ILE A 28 10.59 11.53 -3.86
N TYR A 29 10.94 11.77 -2.60
CA TYR A 29 12.26 12.29 -2.21
C TYR A 29 13.40 11.41 -2.71
N LEU A 30 13.33 10.09 -2.45
CA LEU A 30 14.37 9.14 -2.84
C LEU A 30 14.56 9.08 -4.36
N VAL A 31 13.48 9.04 -5.13
CA VAL A 31 13.59 9.05 -6.61
C VAL A 31 14.14 10.37 -7.11
N ARG A 32 13.67 11.51 -6.61
CA ARG A 32 14.17 12.83 -7.03
C ARG A 32 15.63 13.06 -6.64
N ARG A 33 16.07 12.51 -5.51
CA ARG A 33 17.42 12.72 -4.97
C ARG A 33 18.45 11.74 -5.54
N TYR A 34 18.07 10.47 -5.70
CA TYR A 34 18.99 9.37 -6.02
C TYR A 34 18.62 8.60 -7.29
N GLY A 35 17.40 8.78 -7.81
CA GLY A 35 16.87 8.05 -8.96
C GLY A 35 17.09 8.74 -10.30
N ALA A 36 18.20 9.47 -10.48
CA ALA A 36 18.48 10.13 -11.76
C ALA A 36 18.43 9.12 -12.93
N GLY A 37 17.66 9.44 -13.98
CA GLY A 37 17.43 8.54 -15.14
C GLY A 37 16.40 7.43 -14.91
N SER A 38 15.78 7.38 -13.73
CA SER A 38 14.66 6.47 -13.45
C SER A 38 13.35 7.01 -14.00
N ASN A 39 12.50 6.11 -14.48
CA ASN A 39 11.12 6.43 -14.88
C ASN A 39 10.13 6.31 -13.70
N LEU A 40 10.61 6.06 -12.47
CA LEU A 40 9.76 5.84 -11.31
C LEU A 40 9.00 7.10 -10.85
N TYR A 41 9.54 8.29 -11.16
CA TYR A 41 8.91 9.60 -10.98
C TYR A 41 9.53 10.58 -11.97
N THR A 42 8.73 11.06 -12.93
CA THR A 42 9.21 11.86 -14.08
C THR A 42 9.22 13.37 -13.80
N ASP A 43 9.90 14.15 -14.64
CA ASP A 43 9.84 15.61 -14.66
C ASP A 43 8.68 16.16 -15.53
N ASP A 44 8.01 15.31 -16.32
CA ASP A 44 6.79 15.66 -17.06
C ASP A 44 5.64 16.00 -16.09
N TYR A 45 5.04 17.18 -16.25
CA TYR A 45 4.08 17.71 -15.27
C TYR A 45 2.77 16.92 -15.24
N GLU A 46 2.26 16.54 -16.40
CA GLU A 46 1.01 15.79 -16.55
C GLU A 46 1.16 14.39 -15.96
N GLN A 47 2.27 13.72 -16.24
CA GLN A 47 2.54 12.40 -15.69
C GLN A 47 2.83 12.45 -14.19
N GLN A 48 3.51 13.49 -13.67
CA GLN A 48 3.60 13.72 -12.22
C GLN A 48 2.22 13.86 -11.58
N ALA A 49 1.31 14.61 -12.20
CA ALA A 49 -0.05 14.77 -11.68
C ALA A 49 -0.78 13.42 -11.59
N ARG A 50 -0.62 12.53 -12.58
CA ARG A 50 -1.18 11.16 -12.54
C ARG A 50 -0.57 10.31 -11.42
N ILE A 51 0.75 10.32 -11.29
CA ILE A 51 1.45 9.56 -10.22
C ILE A 51 0.99 10.08 -8.85
N ASN A 52 0.94 11.39 -8.66
CA ASN A 52 0.51 12.00 -7.41
C ASN A 52 -0.95 11.68 -7.10
N ALA A 53 -1.85 11.74 -8.09
CA ALA A 53 -3.25 11.34 -7.91
C ALA A 53 -3.37 9.88 -7.43
N ALA A 54 -2.55 8.97 -7.98
CA ALA A 54 -2.50 7.58 -7.55
C ALA A 54 -1.92 7.40 -6.13
N LEU A 55 -0.86 8.15 -5.77
CA LEU A 55 -0.33 8.15 -4.40
C LEU A 55 -1.34 8.66 -3.38
N PHE A 56 -2.07 9.74 -3.70
CA PHE A 56 -3.15 10.25 -2.84
C PHE A 56 -4.33 9.30 -2.77
N PHE A 57 -4.63 8.58 -3.85
CA PHE A 57 -5.62 7.50 -3.85
C PHE A 57 -5.21 6.37 -2.90
N ASP A 58 -3.95 5.93 -2.91
CA ASP A 58 -3.44 4.96 -1.95
C ASP A 58 -3.61 5.47 -0.51
N SER A 59 -3.05 6.64 -0.20
CA SER A 59 -3.11 7.24 1.14
C SER A 59 -4.54 7.40 1.67
N SER A 60 -5.43 7.96 0.85
CA SER A 60 -6.78 8.40 1.28
C SER A 60 -7.84 7.31 1.18
N ILE A 61 -7.62 6.31 0.32
CA ILE A 61 -8.60 5.25 0.06
C ILE A 61 -8.03 3.91 0.49
N LEU A 62 -7.01 3.38 -0.21
CA LEU A 62 -6.53 2.02 0.03
C LEU A 62 -5.96 1.85 1.44
N PHE A 63 -4.95 2.64 1.79
CA PHE A 63 -4.29 2.59 3.10
C PHE A 63 -5.23 3.01 4.22
N ALA A 64 -6.03 4.07 4.03
CA ALA A 64 -7.00 4.50 5.05
C ALA A 64 -8.02 3.39 5.37
N ARG A 65 -8.56 2.71 4.36
CA ARG A 65 -9.54 1.62 4.54
C ARG A 65 -8.88 0.37 5.12
N LEU A 66 -7.66 0.04 4.68
CA LEU A 66 -6.85 -1.00 5.31
C LEU A 66 -6.66 -0.69 6.80
N ARG A 67 -6.28 0.54 7.13
CA ARG A 67 -6.03 0.97 8.49
C ARG A 67 -7.28 0.90 9.36
N PHE A 68 -8.45 1.28 8.84
CA PHE A 68 -9.72 1.08 9.55
C PHE A 68 -10.00 -0.40 9.81
N CYS A 69 -9.59 -1.31 8.94
CA CYS A 69 -9.71 -2.74 9.22
C CYS A 69 -8.74 -3.18 10.32
N THR A 70 -7.46 -2.81 10.21
CA THR A 70 -6.43 -3.27 11.16
C THR A 70 -6.57 -2.64 12.53
N ASP A 71 -6.85 -1.34 12.63
CA ASP A 71 -6.92 -0.62 13.91
C ASP A 71 -8.11 -1.10 14.77
N ASN A 72 -9.20 -1.57 14.16
CA ASN A 72 -10.29 -2.20 14.93
C ASN A 72 -9.82 -3.44 15.68
N LEU A 73 -8.87 -4.18 15.13
CA LEU A 73 -8.35 -5.42 15.69
C LEU A 73 -7.18 -5.15 16.64
N THR A 74 -6.25 -4.29 16.25
CA THR A 74 -4.97 -4.10 16.97
C THR A 74 -5.00 -2.99 17.99
N VAL A 75 -5.75 -1.91 17.74
CA VAL A 75 -5.81 -0.73 18.60
C VAL A 75 -7.06 -0.76 19.47
N LEU A 76 -8.22 -1.06 18.88
CA LEU A 76 -9.50 -1.10 19.59
C LEU A 76 -9.80 -2.46 20.21
N GLY A 77 -9.01 -3.50 19.90
CA GLY A 77 -9.14 -4.82 20.50
C GLY A 77 -10.45 -5.56 20.18
N LYS A 78 -11.12 -5.22 19.07
CA LYS A 78 -12.30 -5.96 18.62
C LYS A 78 -11.89 -7.36 18.16
N SER A 79 -12.80 -8.32 18.33
CA SER A 79 -12.65 -9.68 17.82
C SER A 79 -12.70 -9.72 16.29
N GLU A 80 -13.50 -8.86 15.67
CA GLU A 80 -13.72 -8.86 14.23
C GLU A 80 -13.68 -7.45 13.62
N ILE A 81 -13.48 -7.42 12.29
CA ILE A 81 -13.54 -6.20 11.50
C ILE A 81 -15.03 -5.86 11.30
N PRO A 82 -15.48 -4.65 11.63
CA PRO A 82 -16.86 -4.23 11.34
C PRO A 82 -17.19 -4.39 9.85
N GLU A 83 -18.40 -4.90 9.56
CA GLU A 83 -18.86 -5.15 8.18
C GLU A 83 -18.76 -3.92 7.28
N GLU A 84 -19.07 -2.73 7.80
CA GLU A 84 -18.94 -1.47 7.08
C GLU A 84 -17.50 -1.19 6.62
N ASN A 85 -16.50 -1.56 7.44
CA ASN A 85 -15.09 -1.37 7.09
C ASN A 85 -14.65 -2.40 6.05
N VAL A 86 -15.14 -3.64 6.14
CA VAL A 86 -14.93 -4.68 5.11
C VAL A 86 -15.51 -4.21 3.78
N HIS A 87 -16.74 -3.72 3.75
CA HIS A 87 -17.39 -3.22 2.54
C HIS A 87 -16.60 -2.05 1.95
N ARG A 88 -16.21 -1.05 2.75
CA ARG A 88 -15.38 0.06 2.27
C ARG A 88 -14.05 -0.44 1.69
N ALA A 89 -13.40 -1.41 2.31
CA ALA A 89 -12.15 -1.97 1.83
C ALA A 89 -12.32 -2.69 0.47
N ILE A 90 -13.38 -3.48 0.30
CA ILE A 90 -13.76 -4.10 -0.99
C ILE A 90 -14.03 -3.02 -2.04
N GLU A 91 -14.77 -1.98 -1.69
CA GLU A 91 -15.03 -0.83 -2.57
C GLU A 91 -13.72 -0.13 -2.97
N GLY A 92 -12.69 -0.17 -2.12
CA GLY A 92 -11.37 0.37 -2.42
C GLY A 92 -10.68 -0.41 -3.53
N LEU A 93 -10.73 -1.74 -3.44
CA LEU A 93 -10.24 -2.64 -4.48
C LEU A 93 -11.03 -2.48 -5.78
N GLN A 94 -12.35 -2.28 -5.73
CA GLN A 94 -13.17 -2.03 -6.93
C GLN A 94 -12.79 -0.72 -7.62
N ARG A 95 -12.46 0.33 -6.85
CA ARG A 95 -11.95 1.59 -7.39
C ARG A 95 -10.58 1.41 -8.04
N LEU A 96 -9.67 0.64 -7.42
CA LEU A 96 -8.38 0.32 -8.02
C LEU A 96 -8.55 -0.48 -9.32
N GLU A 97 -9.40 -1.50 -9.31
CA GLU A 97 -9.76 -2.26 -10.51
C GLU A 97 -10.24 -1.33 -11.63
N SER A 98 -11.06 -0.33 -11.30
CA SER A 98 -11.51 0.69 -12.26
C SER A 98 -10.39 1.65 -12.70
N LEU A 99 -9.44 1.97 -11.81
CA LEU A 99 -8.31 2.86 -12.10
C LEU A 99 -7.27 2.23 -13.02
N LEU A 100 -7.08 0.91 -12.93
CA LEU A 100 -6.20 0.13 -13.80
C LEU A 100 -6.76 0.10 -15.23
N GLN A 101 -6.40 1.11 -16.02
CA GLN A 101 -6.70 1.23 -17.45
C GLN A 101 -5.50 0.87 -18.34
N SER A 102 -4.32 0.75 -17.75
CA SER A 102 -3.05 0.35 -18.37
C SER A 102 -2.38 -0.76 -17.55
N ASP A 103 -1.16 -1.15 -17.94
CA ASP A 103 -0.37 -2.17 -17.24
C ASP A 103 0.02 -1.79 -15.80
N TYR A 104 0.06 -0.49 -15.49
CA TYR A 104 0.42 0.08 -14.20
C TYR A 104 -0.58 1.16 -13.77
N VAL A 105 -0.59 1.50 -12.48
CA VAL A 105 -1.61 2.38 -11.88
C VAL A 105 -1.61 3.78 -12.50
N ALA A 106 -0.44 4.28 -12.89
CA ALA A 106 -0.26 5.62 -13.44
C ALA A 106 0.07 5.63 -14.95
N GLY A 107 -0.15 4.53 -15.68
CA GLY A 107 0.09 4.44 -17.12
C GLY A 107 0.79 3.16 -17.55
N ASP A 108 1.65 3.23 -18.56
CA ASP A 108 2.21 2.05 -19.22
C ASP A 108 3.57 1.60 -18.66
N HIS A 109 4.08 2.30 -17.65
CA HIS A 109 5.38 2.02 -17.03
C HIS A 109 5.28 2.00 -15.50
N LEU A 110 6.15 1.22 -14.87
CA LEU A 110 6.27 1.13 -13.42
C LEU A 110 6.63 2.49 -12.82
N THR A 111 5.88 2.90 -11.79
CA THR A 111 6.15 4.12 -11.02
C THR A 111 6.13 3.87 -9.51
N ILE A 112 6.49 4.88 -8.72
CA ILE A 112 6.30 4.80 -7.26
C ILE A 112 4.83 4.65 -6.84
N ALA A 113 3.86 5.00 -7.70
CA ALA A 113 2.44 4.77 -7.42
C ALA A 113 2.14 3.27 -7.29
N ASP A 114 2.74 2.44 -8.17
CA ASP A 114 2.58 0.99 -8.12
C ASP A 114 3.19 0.41 -6.85
N LEU A 115 4.40 0.86 -6.50
CA LEU A 115 5.13 0.43 -5.30
C LEU A 115 4.38 0.80 -4.01
N SER A 116 3.69 1.94 -4.00
CA SER A 116 2.81 2.35 -2.90
C SER A 116 1.58 1.45 -2.82
N CYS A 117 0.79 1.43 -3.90
CA CYS A 117 -0.50 0.74 -3.92
C CYS A 117 -0.35 -0.76 -3.63
N ILE A 118 0.68 -1.42 -4.16
CA ILE A 118 0.84 -2.88 -4.01
C ILE A 118 1.04 -3.29 -2.55
N SER A 119 1.66 -2.43 -1.74
CA SER A 119 1.84 -2.67 -0.31
C SER A 119 0.49 -2.75 0.43
N SER A 120 -0.38 -1.77 0.19
CA SER A 120 -1.74 -1.74 0.73
C SER A 120 -2.58 -2.90 0.20
N VAL A 121 -2.54 -3.13 -1.11
CA VAL A 121 -3.37 -4.14 -1.80
C VAL A 121 -3.01 -5.56 -1.37
N ASN A 122 -1.72 -5.89 -1.24
CA ASN A 122 -1.32 -7.21 -0.78
C ASN A 122 -1.89 -7.54 0.60
N THR A 123 -1.84 -6.58 1.53
CA THR A 123 -2.37 -6.77 2.88
C THR A 123 -3.89 -6.93 2.84
N LEU A 124 -4.59 -6.10 2.06
CA LEU A 124 -6.02 -6.24 1.82
C LEU A 124 -6.39 -7.60 1.21
N HIS A 125 -5.59 -8.14 0.29
CA HIS A 125 -5.82 -9.46 -0.31
C HIS A 125 -5.66 -10.59 0.71
N ILE A 126 -4.68 -10.51 1.62
CA ILE A 126 -4.53 -11.46 2.72
C ILE A 126 -5.76 -11.43 3.63
N MET A 127 -6.28 -10.22 3.92
CA MET A 127 -7.39 -10.02 4.84
C MET A 127 -8.74 -10.42 4.25
N LEU A 128 -9.04 -9.95 3.04
CA LEU A 128 -10.36 -10.03 2.41
C LEU A 128 -10.51 -11.24 1.50
N LYS A 129 -9.40 -11.81 1.01
CA LYS A 129 -9.37 -12.94 0.06
C LYS A 129 -10.34 -12.76 -1.12
N PRO A 130 -10.24 -11.64 -1.87
CA PRO A 130 -11.14 -11.38 -2.99
C PRO A 130 -11.00 -12.47 -4.06
N ALA A 131 -12.10 -12.79 -4.74
CA ALA A 131 -12.07 -13.76 -5.83
C ALA A 131 -11.38 -13.17 -7.07
N PRO A 132 -10.45 -13.89 -7.72
CA PRO A 132 -9.77 -13.39 -8.92
C PRO A 132 -10.71 -12.97 -10.06
N ALA A 133 -11.88 -13.61 -10.17
CA ALA A 133 -12.87 -13.32 -11.20
C ALA A 133 -13.48 -11.91 -11.07
N ASP A 134 -13.51 -11.35 -9.85
CA ASP A 134 -14.09 -10.03 -9.58
C ASP A 134 -13.07 -8.89 -9.81
N PHE A 135 -11.77 -9.21 -9.79
CA PHE A 135 -10.68 -8.23 -9.88
C PHE A 135 -9.58 -8.64 -10.89
N PRO A 136 -9.94 -9.00 -12.13
CA PRO A 136 -8.98 -9.58 -13.08
C PRO A 136 -7.80 -8.65 -13.39
N LYS A 137 -8.00 -7.33 -13.48
CA LYS A 137 -6.91 -6.38 -13.78
C LYS A 137 -5.99 -6.20 -12.60
N THR A 138 -6.54 -6.16 -11.39
CA THR A 138 -5.77 -6.10 -10.15
C THR A 138 -4.90 -7.34 -9.98
N PHE A 139 -5.44 -8.54 -10.21
CA PHE A 139 -4.65 -9.77 -10.15
C PHE A 139 -3.55 -9.83 -11.22
N ALA A 140 -3.83 -9.42 -12.45
CA ALA A 140 -2.81 -9.33 -13.51
C ALA A 140 -1.71 -8.31 -13.17
N TRP A 141 -2.08 -7.16 -12.60
CA TRP A 141 -1.15 -6.14 -12.12
C TRP A 141 -0.28 -6.65 -10.96
N ILE A 142 -0.86 -7.33 -9.97
CA ILE A 142 -0.10 -7.99 -8.89
C ILE A 142 0.89 -8.99 -9.49
N GLU A 143 0.45 -9.88 -10.39
CA GLU A 143 1.32 -10.87 -11.02
C GLU A 143 2.50 -10.21 -11.74
N ARG A 144 2.26 -9.12 -12.47
CA ARG A 144 3.31 -8.33 -13.12
C ARG A 144 4.32 -7.81 -12.11
N LEU A 145 3.87 -7.23 -10.99
CA LEU A 145 4.76 -6.70 -9.95
C LEU A 145 5.55 -7.79 -9.22
N THR A 146 4.98 -8.98 -9.03
CA THR A 146 5.72 -10.11 -8.39
C THR A 146 6.94 -10.56 -9.19
N LYS A 147 7.00 -10.25 -10.49
CA LYS A 147 8.13 -10.57 -11.39
C LYS A 147 9.29 -9.59 -11.27
N LEU A 148 9.14 -8.49 -10.51
CA LEU A 148 10.24 -7.56 -10.27
C LEU A 148 11.35 -8.26 -9.46
N PRO A 149 12.63 -8.08 -9.82
CA PRO A 149 13.73 -8.86 -9.26
C PRO A 149 13.90 -8.67 -7.75
N TYR A 150 13.52 -7.50 -7.22
CA TYR A 150 13.57 -7.16 -5.81
C TYR A 150 12.27 -7.47 -5.04
N TYR A 151 11.18 -7.85 -5.72
CA TYR A 151 9.86 -7.94 -5.11
C TYR A 151 9.85 -8.90 -3.92
N ALA A 152 10.36 -10.11 -4.12
CA ALA A 152 10.37 -11.14 -3.08
C ALA A 152 11.18 -10.66 -1.86
N GLU A 153 12.34 -10.05 -2.07
CA GLU A 153 13.19 -9.57 -0.99
C GLU A 153 12.49 -8.51 -0.13
N VAL A 154 11.86 -7.52 -0.78
CA VAL A 154 11.27 -6.37 -0.07
C VAL A 154 9.89 -6.65 0.52
N THR A 155 9.12 -7.55 -0.08
CA THR A 155 7.74 -7.85 0.38
C THR A 155 7.66 -9.01 1.38
N VAL A 156 8.61 -9.95 1.38
CA VAL A 156 8.55 -11.16 2.24
C VAL A 156 8.38 -10.82 3.72
N ARG A 157 9.10 -9.83 4.24
CA ARG A 157 8.96 -9.44 5.67
C ARG A 157 7.59 -8.86 5.98
N GLY A 158 7.11 -7.95 5.13
CA GLY A 158 5.81 -7.29 5.31
C GLY A 158 4.64 -8.28 5.21
N LEU A 159 4.66 -9.15 4.19
CA LEU A 159 3.61 -10.15 3.98
C LEU A 159 3.60 -11.22 5.07
N LYS A 160 4.77 -11.63 5.56
CA LYS A 160 4.87 -12.56 6.69
C LYS A 160 4.24 -11.94 7.95
N ALA A 161 4.58 -10.70 8.28
CA ALA A 161 4.03 -10.00 9.44
C ALA A 161 2.50 -9.83 9.33
N ALA A 162 1.98 -9.50 8.14
CA ALA A 162 0.54 -9.43 7.89
C ALA A 162 -0.15 -10.80 8.08
N GLY A 163 0.46 -11.89 7.58
CA GLY A 163 -0.06 -13.25 7.76
C GLY A 163 -0.08 -13.69 9.23
N GLU A 164 0.99 -13.41 9.97
CA GLU A 164 1.07 -13.71 11.42
C GLU A 164 0.02 -12.94 12.22
N LEU A 165 -0.19 -11.66 11.90
CA LEU A 165 -1.25 -10.86 12.51
C LEU A 165 -2.62 -11.50 12.29
N MET A 166 -2.93 -11.93 11.06
CA MET A 166 -4.22 -12.55 10.75
C MET A 166 -4.39 -13.91 11.44
N GLN A 167 -3.33 -14.72 11.56
CA GLN A 167 -3.38 -15.97 12.32
C GLN A 167 -3.64 -15.74 13.80
N MET A 168 -2.95 -14.76 14.42
CA MET A 168 -3.14 -14.41 15.82
C MET A 168 -4.58 -13.98 16.10
N LEU A 169 -5.17 -13.19 15.20
CA LEU A 169 -6.56 -12.74 15.32
C LEU A 169 -7.55 -13.89 15.14
N GLY A 170 -7.33 -14.76 14.15
CA GLY A 170 -8.16 -15.96 13.95
C GLY A 170 -8.13 -16.92 15.15
N ALA A 171 -6.96 -17.09 15.79
CA ALA A 171 -6.82 -17.92 16.98
C ALA A 171 -7.57 -17.37 18.20
N LYS A 172 -7.56 -16.04 18.40
CA LYS A 172 -8.34 -15.39 19.48
C LYS A 172 -9.85 -15.56 19.32
N ASN A 173 -10.35 -15.54 18.08
CA ASN A 173 -11.77 -15.74 17.80
C ASN A 173 -12.22 -17.20 17.94
N SER A 174 -11.30 -18.16 17.86
CA SER A 174 -11.58 -19.59 17.99
C SER A 174 -11.57 -20.08 19.45
N ALA A 175 -11.06 -19.26 20.37
CA ALA A 175 -10.87 -19.57 21.79
C ALA A 175 -11.94 -18.95 22.72
N ASN A 176 -12.88 -18.20 22.16
CA ASN A 176 -14.06 -17.63 22.83
C ASN A 176 -15.33 -18.29 22.31
#